data_AF-A0A422HLA8-F1
#
_entry.id   AF-A0A422HLA8-F1
#
_cell.length_a   1.000
_cell.length_b   1.000
_cell.length_c   1.000
_cell.angle_alpha   90.00
_cell.angle_beta   90.00
_cell.angle_gamma   90.00
#
_symmetry.space_group_name_H-M   'P 1'
#
loop_
_entity.id
_entity.type
_entity.pdbx_description
1 polymer ?
#
loop_
_entity_poly.entity_id
_entity_poly.type
_entity_poly.pdbx_seq_one_letter_code
_entity_poly.pdbx_strand_id
1 'polypeptide(L)'
;MAEENPQQQPQHRLNFALVNIKTEQLDIHPEAFKENANAKINTGINFGVDNEKKLLKVFFKNVFFHSENEKPTQEEADSPFIDLTVSCVFAIDPESWNMLSNEEKNLFVLPKDVAGHFASIVQSTARGILHNETENTDYNRYMIPANNIGDVIKDHVRLPLRKGENQG
;
A
#
# COMPACT_ATOMS: atom_id res chain seq x y z
N MET A 1 -16.81 35.94 35.47
CA MET A 1 -16.12 34.68 35.14
C MET A 1 -16.29 34.50 33.65
N ALA A 2 -15.23 34.76 32.88
CA ALA A 2 -15.25 34.60 31.43
C ALA A 2 -14.86 33.15 31.13
N GLU A 3 -15.73 32.41 30.45
CA GLU A 3 -15.40 31.09 29.92
C GLU A 3 -14.44 31.27 28.73
N GLU A 4 -13.21 30.80 28.89
CA GLU A 4 -12.25 30.71 27.81
C GLU A 4 -12.72 29.62 26.82
N ASN A 5 -13.09 30.06 25.63
CA ASN A 5 -13.43 29.20 24.52
C ASN A 5 -12.14 28.49 24.06
N PRO A 6 -12.03 27.15 24.08
CA PRO A 6 -10.83 26.47 23.64
C PRO A 6 -10.66 26.72 22.13
N GLN A 7 -9.56 27.40 21.78
CA GLN A 7 -9.16 27.65 20.40
C GLN A 7 -9.10 26.31 19.65
N GLN A 8 -10.08 26.09 18.76
CA GLN A 8 -10.01 25.01 17.78
C GLN A 8 -8.80 25.31 16.88
N GLN A 9 -7.73 24.54 17.04
CA GLN A 9 -6.62 24.58 16.09
C GLN A 9 -7.17 24.31 14.69
N PRO A 10 -6.75 25.06 13.66
CA PRO A 10 -7.20 24.79 12.30
C PRO A 10 -6.85 23.34 11.95
N GLN A 11 -7.89 22.53 11.70
CA GLN A 11 -7.73 21.17 11.23
C GLN A 11 -7.20 21.23 9.80
N HIS A 12 -5.87 21.32 9.64
CA HIS A 12 -5.24 21.31 8.33
C HIS A 12 -5.60 20.01 7.60
N ARG A 13 -6.24 20.14 6.44
CA ARG A 13 -6.60 19.02 5.57
C ARG A 13 -5.40 18.66 4.72
N LEU A 14 -5.04 17.37 4.73
CA LEU A 14 -4.06 16.84 3.79
C LEU A 14 -4.67 16.80 2.39
N ASN A 15 -4.12 17.56 1.44
CA ASN A 15 -4.53 17.49 0.03
C ASN A 15 -3.53 16.67 -0.79
N PHE A 16 -4.09 15.80 -1.61
CA PHE A 16 -3.33 14.94 -2.50
C PHE A 16 -4.18 14.58 -3.72
N ALA A 17 -3.52 14.11 -4.78
CA ALA A 17 -4.15 13.54 -5.96
C ALA A 17 -3.48 12.21 -6.33
N LEU A 18 -4.28 11.21 -6.70
CA LEU A 18 -3.76 9.98 -7.31
C LEU A 18 -3.35 10.31 -8.76
N VAL A 19 -2.05 10.26 -9.05
CA VAL A 19 -1.48 10.69 -10.33
C VAL A 19 -0.93 9.53 -11.17
N ASN A 20 -0.75 8.35 -10.58
CA ASN A 20 -0.31 7.17 -11.32
C ASN A 20 -0.82 5.89 -10.64
N ILE A 21 -1.23 4.92 -11.44
CA ILE A 21 -1.54 3.54 -11.06
C ILE A 21 -0.68 2.64 -11.95
N LYS A 22 0.03 1.69 -11.34
CA LYS A 22 0.86 0.74 -12.08
C LYS A 22 0.74 -0.67 -11.52
N THR A 23 0.54 -1.64 -12.39
CA THR A 23 0.83 -3.05 -12.10
C THR A 23 2.34 -3.23 -12.21
N GLU A 24 3.02 -3.40 -11.07
CA GLU A 24 4.47 -3.62 -11.04
C GLU A 24 4.83 -5.08 -11.37
N GLN A 25 3.98 -6.01 -10.94
CA GLN A 25 4.12 -7.43 -11.20
C GLN A 25 2.72 -8.08 -11.22
N LEU A 26 2.50 -8.96 -12.18
CA LEU A 26 1.38 -9.89 -12.18
C LEU A 26 1.85 -11.19 -12.82
N ASP A 27 2.14 -12.18 -11.99
CA ASP A 27 2.51 -13.52 -12.42
C ASP A 27 1.45 -14.51 -11.95
N ILE A 28 1.03 -15.37 -12.87
CA ILE A 28 0.15 -16.50 -12.59
C ILE A 28 0.96 -17.77 -12.87
N HIS A 29 0.99 -18.68 -11.90
CA HIS A 29 1.73 -19.94 -11.95
C HIS A 29 0.75 -21.12 -11.96
N PRO A 30 0.27 -21.56 -13.15
CA PRO A 30 -0.67 -22.68 -13.25
C PRO A 30 -0.13 -23.97 -12.64
N GLU A 31 1.19 -24.17 -12.64
CA GLU A 31 1.87 -25.32 -12.05
C GLU A 31 1.75 -25.39 -10.52
N ALA A 32 1.60 -24.25 -9.85
CA ALA A 32 1.41 -24.16 -8.41
C ALA A 32 -0.07 -24.22 -8.01
N PHE A 33 -0.98 -24.09 -8.97
CA PHE A 33 -2.42 -24.06 -8.73
C PHE A 33 -2.98 -25.46 -8.47
N LYS A 34 -3.76 -25.58 -7.39
CA LYS A 34 -4.44 -26.81 -6.98
C LYS A 34 -5.93 -26.55 -6.90
N GLU A 35 -6.68 -27.19 -7.79
CA GLU A 35 -8.14 -27.12 -7.77
C GLU A 35 -8.68 -27.71 -6.45
N ASN A 36 -9.70 -27.05 -5.87
CA ASN A 36 -10.35 -27.44 -4.61
C ASN A 36 -9.48 -27.40 -3.33
N ALA A 37 -8.25 -26.89 -3.40
CA ALA A 37 -7.41 -26.70 -2.23
C ALA A 37 -7.66 -25.34 -1.55
N ASN A 38 -7.52 -25.32 -0.22
CA ASN A 38 -7.60 -24.08 0.55
C ASN A 38 -6.50 -23.11 0.12
N ALA A 39 -6.86 -21.86 -0.16
CA ALA A 39 -5.91 -20.80 -0.46
C ALA A 39 -5.76 -19.85 0.71
N LYS A 40 -4.56 -19.30 0.84
CA LYS A 40 -4.22 -18.22 1.75
C LYS A 40 -3.66 -17.06 0.93
N ILE A 41 -3.65 -15.89 1.55
CA ILE A 41 -3.12 -14.67 0.97
C ILE A 41 -2.13 -14.05 1.95
N ASN A 42 -0.93 -13.74 1.47
CA ASN A 42 0.00 -12.88 2.17
C ASN A 42 -0.06 -11.48 1.54
N THR A 43 -0.25 -10.47 2.38
CA THR A 43 -0.35 -9.08 1.95
C THR A 43 0.82 -8.27 2.53
N GLY A 44 1.50 -7.53 1.68
CA GLY A 44 2.59 -6.62 2.04
C GLY A 44 2.30 -5.20 1.58
N ILE A 45 2.72 -4.22 2.38
CA ILE A 45 2.65 -2.81 2.04
C ILE A 45 4.03 -2.20 2.17
N ASN A 46 4.41 -1.38 1.21
CA ASN A 46 5.63 -0.58 1.31
C ASN A 46 5.37 0.86 0.82
N PHE A 47 6.18 1.80 1.30
CA PHE A 47 6.05 3.22 0.99
C PHE A 47 7.39 3.75 0.45
N GLY A 48 7.31 4.71 -0.47
CA GLY A 48 8.45 5.45 -0.99
C GLY A 48 8.08 6.91 -1.21
N VAL A 49 9.08 7.78 -1.21
CA VAL A 49 8.89 9.23 -1.44
C VAL A 49 9.88 9.75 -2.46
N ASP A 50 9.41 10.69 -3.28
CA ASP A 50 10.24 11.55 -4.13
C ASP A 50 10.11 12.98 -3.58
N ASN A 51 11.18 13.48 -2.95
CA ASN A 51 11.18 14.78 -2.29
C ASN A 51 11.13 15.95 -3.29
N GLU A 52 11.78 15.80 -4.45
CA GLU A 52 11.84 16.85 -5.45
C GLU A 52 10.47 17.06 -6.09
N LYS A 53 9.77 15.97 -6.37
CA LYS A 53 8.44 15.98 -7.01
C LYS A 53 7.28 15.96 -6.01
N LYS A 54 7.56 15.83 -4.71
CA LYS A 54 6.57 15.73 -3.62
C LYS A 54 5.57 14.60 -3.87
N LEU A 55 6.11 13.44 -4.24
CA LEU A 55 5.32 12.25 -4.54
C LEU A 55 5.44 11.24 -3.40
N LEU A 56 4.30 10.67 -3.01
CA LEU A 56 4.21 9.48 -2.17
C LEU A 56 3.85 8.29 -3.06
N LYS A 57 4.68 7.25 -3.06
CA LYS A 57 4.40 5.98 -3.72
C LYS A 57 4.04 4.93 -2.68
N VAL A 58 2.95 4.21 -2.91
CA VAL A 58 2.53 3.09 -2.06
C VAL A 58 2.50 1.83 -2.91
N PHE A 59 3.19 0.80 -2.44
CA PHE A 59 3.20 -0.53 -3.05
C PHE A 59 2.32 -1.47 -2.23
N PHE A 60 1.55 -2.28 -2.92
CA PHE A 60 0.66 -3.27 -2.34
C PHE A 60 0.91 -4.61 -3.02
N LYS A 61 1.50 -5.55 -2.28
CA LYS A 61 1.84 -6.89 -2.73
C LYS A 61 0.82 -7.89 -2.17
N ASN A 62 0.30 -8.76 -3.01
CA ASN A 62 -0.57 -9.87 -2.63
C ASN A 62 -0.04 -11.15 -3.28
N VAL A 63 0.18 -12.15 -2.44
CA VAL A 63 0.69 -13.45 -2.86
C VAL A 63 -0.32 -14.51 -2.44
N PHE A 64 -0.88 -15.22 -3.40
CA PHE A 64 -1.81 -16.32 -3.17
C PHE A 64 -1.09 -17.65 -3.30
N PHE A 65 -1.28 -18.52 -2.31
CA PHE A 65 -0.70 -19.86 -2.26
C PHE A 65 -1.66 -20.83 -1.58
N HIS A 66 -1.47 -22.13 -1.80
CA HIS A 66 -2.28 -23.16 -1.17
C HIS A 66 -1.69 -23.58 0.17
N SER A 67 -2.52 -23.73 1.19
CA SER A 67 -2.12 -24.23 2.51
C SER A 67 -3.32 -24.82 3.23
N GLU A 68 -3.16 -26.05 3.72
CA GLU A 68 -4.17 -26.73 4.54
C GLU A 68 -4.09 -26.31 6.02
N ASN A 69 -2.95 -25.76 6.44
CA ASN A 69 -2.74 -25.30 7.81
C ASN A 69 -3.14 -23.83 7.99
N GLU A 70 -3.42 -23.43 9.22
CA GLU A 70 -3.62 -22.02 9.58
C GLU A 70 -2.35 -21.19 9.34
N LYS A 71 -1.19 -21.76 9.69
CA LYS A 71 0.13 -21.20 9.41
C LYS A 71 0.74 -21.98 8.25
N PRO A 72 1.02 -21.34 7.11
CA PRO A 72 1.66 -22.03 6.00
C PRO A 72 3.10 -22.40 6.34
N THR A 73 3.55 -23.49 5.74
CA THR A 73 4.97 -23.81 5.68
C THR A 73 5.69 -22.84 4.74
N GLN A 74 7.01 -22.73 4.89
CA GLN A 74 7.81 -21.88 4.00
C GLN A 74 7.73 -22.35 2.53
N GLU A 75 7.72 -23.67 2.30
CA GLU A 75 7.61 -24.26 0.97
C GLU A 75 6.27 -23.91 0.29
N GLU A 76 5.15 -23.93 1.04
CA GLU A 76 3.85 -23.49 0.55
C GLU A 76 3.85 -22.00 0.20
N ALA A 77 4.45 -21.16 1.06
CA ALA A 77 4.52 -19.71 0.83
C ALA A 77 5.42 -19.32 -0.36
N ASP A 78 6.45 -20.12 -0.65
CA ASP A 78 7.40 -19.91 -1.75
C ASP A 78 6.92 -20.50 -3.09
N SER A 79 5.76 -21.16 -3.12
CA SER A 79 5.11 -21.70 -4.32
C SER A 79 3.75 -21.02 -4.58
N PRO A 80 3.74 -19.70 -4.87
CA PRO A 80 2.50 -18.98 -5.11
C PRO A 80 1.91 -19.31 -6.47
N PHE A 81 0.58 -19.34 -6.56
CA PHE A 81 -0.13 -19.46 -7.85
C PHE A 81 -0.53 -18.10 -8.44
N ILE A 82 -0.54 -17.02 -7.62
CA ILE A 82 -0.67 -15.63 -8.08
C ILE A 82 0.29 -14.76 -7.26
N ASP A 83 1.14 -13.98 -7.92
CA ASP A 83 1.90 -12.85 -7.33
C ASP A 83 1.48 -11.55 -8.02
N LEU A 84 0.83 -10.66 -7.26
CA LEU A 84 0.38 -9.36 -7.73
C LEU A 84 1.03 -8.26 -6.89
N THR A 85 1.77 -7.37 -7.53
CA THR A 85 2.23 -6.12 -6.92
C THR A 85 1.68 -4.93 -7.70
N VAL A 86 0.91 -4.08 -7.03
CA VAL A 86 0.38 -2.83 -7.58
C VAL A 86 0.99 -1.67 -6.84
N SER A 87 1.27 -0.58 -7.54
CA SER A 87 1.63 0.68 -6.93
C SER A 87 0.69 1.81 -7.34
N CYS A 88 0.49 2.74 -6.42
CA CYS A 88 -0.15 4.03 -6.68
C CYS A 88 0.80 5.15 -6.28
N VAL A 89 0.84 6.21 -7.09
CA VAL A 89 1.61 7.42 -6.82
C VAL A 89 0.65 8.57 -6.56
N PHE A 90 0.85 9.25 -5.44
CA PHE A 90 0.08 10.39 -5.00
C PHE A 90 0.94 11.64 -5.06
N ALA A 91 0.49 12.66 -5.77
CA ALA A 91 1.05 13.99 -5.65
C ALA A 91 0.46 14.67 -4.43
N ILE A 92 1.33 15.12 -3.52
CA ILE A 92 0.93 15.82 -2.30
C ILE A 92 1.22 17.29 -2.51
N ASP A 93 0.27 18.15 -2.17
CA ASP A 93 0.46 19.59 -2.35
C ASP A 93 1.60 20.11 -1.44
N PRO A 94 2.25 21.24 -1.78
CA PRO A 94 3.37 21.77 -1.01
C PRO A 94 3.11 21.99 0.48
N GLU A 95 1.93 22.45 0.87
CA GLU A 95 1.58 22.72 2.26
C GLU A 95 1.45 21.41 3.04
N SER A 96 0.72 20.45 2.47
CA SER A 96 0.58 19.10 3.03
C SER A 96 1.92 18.36 3.13
N TRP A 97 2.80 18.52 2.13
CA TRP A 97 4.14 17.91 2.15
C TRP A 97 4.95 18.45 3.33
N ASN A 98 4.96 19.77 3.51
CA ASN A 98 5.71 20.43 4.57
C ASN A 98 5.24 19.99 5.98
N MET A 99 3.96 19.67 6.14
CA MET A 99 3.43 19.11 7.39
C MET A 99 3.94 17.69 7.69
N LEU A 100 4.23 16.91 6.64
CA LEU A 100 4.70 15.53 6.74
C LEU A 100 6.22 15.43 6.72
N SER A 101 6.93 16.46 6.25
CA SER A 101 8.39 16.48 6.15
C SER A 101 9.06 17.25 7.29
N ASN A 102 10.18 16.72 7.77
CA ASN A 102 11.13 17.43 8.62
C ASN A 102 12.47 17.49 7.87
N GLU A 103 12.75 18.64 7.24
CA GLU A 103 13.96 18.84 6.44
C GLU A 103 15.24 18.78 7.29
N GLU A 104 15.21 19.31 8.52
CA GLU A 104 16.36 19.28 9.44
C GLU A 104 16.77 17.84 9.79
N LYS A 105 15.78 16.96 9.97
CA LYS A 105 15.97 15.53 10.27
C LYS A 105 16.02 14.66 9.01
N ASN A 106 15.92 15.27 7.84
CA ASN A 106 15.88 14.61 6.55
C ASN A 106 14.85 13.46 6.48
N LEU A 107 13.67 13.69 7.05
CA LEU A 107 12.68 12.64 7.30
C LEU A 107 11.28 13.04 6.85
N PHE A 108 10.60 12.15 6.14
CA PHE A 108 9.17 12.20 5.91
C PHE A 108 8.46 11.27 6.90
N VAL A 109 7.48 11.79 7.62
CA VAL A 109 6.71 11.07 8.63
C VAL A 109 5.25 11.07 8.20
N LEU A 110 4.75 9.90 7.80
CA LEU A 110 3.35 9.69 7.49
C LEU A 110 2.64 9.13 8.73
N PRO A 111 1.68 9.86 9.32
CA PRO A 111 0.89 9.35 10.44
C PRO A 111 0.22 8.03 10.07
N LYS A 112 0.00 7.17 11.07
CA LYS A 112 -0.50 5.80 10.87
C LYS A 112 -1.82 5.80 10.12
N ASP A 113 -2.76 6.63 10.55
CA ASP A 113 -4.11 6.66 9.98
C ASP A 113 -4.09 7.19 8.54
N VAL A 114 -3.20 8.15 8.25
CA VAL A 114 -2.99 8.66 6.90
C VAL A 114 -2.35 7.60 6.01
N ALA A 115 -1.36 6.86 6.51
CA ALA A 115 -0.76 5.74 5.80
C ALA A 115 -1.79 4.64 5.50
N GLY A 116 -2.67 4.34 6.46
CA GLY A 116 -3.79 3.42 6.29
C GLY A 116 -4.77 3.88 5.21
N HIS A 117 -5.06 5.17 5.13
CA HIS A 117 -5.91 5.73 4.08
C HIS A 117 -5.31 5.52 2.69
N PHE A 118 -4.04 5.87 2.47
CA PHE A 118 -3.37 5.63 1.20
C PHE A 118 -3.30 4.14 0.85
N ALA A 119 -3.00 3.28 1.83
CA ALA A 119 -2.96 1.84 1.63
C ALA A 119 -4.35 1.27 1.22
N SER A 120 -5.44 1.77 1.79
CA SER A 120 -6.81 1.37 1.44
C SER A 120 -7.17 1.73 0.00
N ILE A 121 -6.71 2.89 -0.49
CA ILE A 121 -6.86 3.27 -1.91
C ILE A 121 -6.15 2.24 -2.79
N VAL A 122 -4.87 1.93 -2.51
CA VAL A 122 -4.11 0.98 -3.33
C VAL A 122 -4.69 -0.44 -3.26
N GLN A 123 -5.15 -0.88 -2.09
CA GLN A 123 -5.85 -2.17 -1.93
C GLN A 123 -7.10 -2.25 -2.80
N SER A 124 -7.86 -1.17 -2.90
CA SER A 124 -9.07 -1.08 -3.74
C SER A 124 -8.71 -1.12 -5.22
N THR A 125 -7.66 -0.40 -5.62
CA THR A 125 -7.14 -0.45 -6.98
C THR A 125 -6.64 -1.85 -7.36
N ALA A 126 -5.88 -2.50 -6.48
CA ALA A 126 -5.36 -3.84 -6.70
C ALA A 126 -6.47 -4.89 -6.81
N ARG A 127 -7.57 -4.74 -6.06
CA ARG A 127 -8.78 -5.57 -6.23
C ARG A 127 -9.36 -5.47 -7.63
N GLY A 128 -9.50 -4.24 -8.14
CA GLY A 128 -10.01 -4.01 -9.50
C GLY A 128 -9.11 -4.61 -10.57
N ILE A 129 -7.79 -4.44 -10.43
CA ILE A 129 -6.80 -5.03 -11.34
C ILE A 129 -6.88 -6.55 -11.29
N LEU A 130 -6.83 -7.17 -10.11
CA LEU A 130 -6.89 -8.63 -9.98
C LEU A 130 -8.18 -9.19 -10.61
N HIS A 131 -9.31 -8.55 -10.35
CA HIS A 131 -10.59 -8.98 -10.91
C HIS A 131 -10.61 -8.90 -12.44
N ASN A 132 -10.13 -7.80 -13.02
CA ASN A 132 -10.06 -7.63 -14.48
C ASN A 132 -9.14 -8.66 -15.13
N GLU A 133 -7.93 -8.85 -14.58
CA GLU A 133 -6.91 -9.71 -15.18
C GLU A 133 -7.22 -11.21 -15.05
N THR A 134 -8.04 -11.58 -14.06
CA THR A 134 -8.48 -12.97 -13.87
C THR A 134 -9.89 -13.22 -14.38
N GLU A 135 -10.54 -12.23 -15.01
CA GLU A 135 -11.90 -12.39 -15.52
C GLU A 135 -11.99 -13.57 -16.49
N ASN A 136 -13.05 -14.37 -16.37
CA ASN A 136 -13.27 -15.57 -17.18
C ASN A 136 -12.22 -16.70 -16.97
N THR A 137 -11.48 -16.69 -15.86
CA THR A 137 -10.57 -17.76 -15.46
C THR A 137 -10.95 -18.37 -14.11
N ASP A 138 -10.41 -19.57 -13.81
CA ASP A 138 -10.59 -20.21 -12.50
C ASP A 138 -9.98 -19.41 -11.34
N TYR A 139 -9.10 -18.45 -11.64
CA TYR A 139 -8.44 -17.60 -10.66
C TYR A 139 -9.35 -16.46 -10.14
N ASN A 140 -10.44 -16.12 -10.83
CA ASN A 140 -11.30 -14.99 -10.45
C ASN A 140 -11.97 -15.15 -9.08
N ARG A 141 -12.06 -16.39 -8.59
CA ARG A 141 -12.58 -16.70 -7.25
C ARG A 141 -11.66 -16.23 -6.12
N TYR A 142 -10.38 -15.97 -6.40
CA TYR A 142 -9.41 -15.53 -5.41
C TYR A 142 -9.41 -14.01 -5.32
N MET A 143 -9.97 -13.49 -4.22
CA MET A 143 -10.17 -12.06 -4.02
C MET A 143 -9.27 -11.55 -2.90
N ILE A 144 -8.78 -10.33 -3.06
CA ILE A 144 -8.15 -9.58 -1.96
C ILE A 144 -9.28 -9.19 -0.98
N PRO A 145 -9.17 -9.54 0.32
CA PRO A 145 -10.22 -9.27 1.29
C PRO A 145 -10.40 -7.78 1.56
N ALA A 146 -11.61 -7.39 1.98
CA ALA A 146 -11.96 -6.01 2.32
C ALA A 146 -11.61 -5.65 3.78
N ASN A 147 -10.67 -6.35 4.40
CA ASN A 147 -10.25 -6.07 5.77
C ASN A 147 -9.54 -4.70 5.84
N ASN A 148 -9.56 -4.09 7.04
CA ASN A 148 -8.91 -2.81 7.26
C ASN A 148 -7.39 -2.99 7.17
N ILE A 149 -6.82 -2.60 6.04
CA ILE A 149 -5.38 -2.68 5.82
C ILE A 149 -4.59 -1.76 6.77
N GLY A 150 -5.25 -0.77 7.38
CA GLY A 150 -4.68 0.05 8.45
C GLY A 150 -4.22 -0.76 9.66
N ASP A 151 -4.80 -1.94 9.90
CA ASP A 151 -4.40 -2.82 11.01
C ASP A 151 -3.02 -3.47 10.77
N VAL A 152 -2.59 -3.58 9.51
CA VAL A 152 -1.24 -4.05 9.13
C VAL A 152 -0.19 -2.98 9.45
N ILE A 153 -0.57 -1.70 9.39
CA ILE A 153 0.31 -0.57 9.66
C ILE A 153 0.30 -0.30 11.16
N LYS A 154 1.30 -0.80 11.89
CA LYS A 154 1.33 -0.72 13.35
C LYS A 154 1.65 0.67 13.88
N ASP A 155 2.52 1.41 13.19
CA ASP A 155 3.09 2.69 13.61
C ASP A 155 3.18 3.70 12.44
N HIS A 156 3.58 4.94 12.73
CA HIS A 156 3.85 5.94 11.69
C HIS A 156 4.96 5.48 10.74
N VAL A 157 4.77 5.71 9.45
CA VAL A 157 5.75 5.38 8.42
C VAL A 157 6.80 6.49 8.37
N ARG A 158 8.08 6.10 8.42
CA ARG A 158 9.22 7.03 8.44
C ARG A 158 10.10 6.72 7.23
N LEU A 159 10.24 7.69 6.33
CA LEU A 159 10.97 7.54 5.09
C LEU A 159 12.08 8.60 5.02
N PRO A 160 13.31 8.25 4.66
CA PRO A 160 14.35 9.24 4.45
C PRO A 160 14.02 10.11 3.23
N LEU A 161 14.14 11.43 3.38
CA LEU A 161 14.12 12.35 2.25
C LEU A 161 15.47 12.24 1.56
N ARG A 162 15.64 11.32 0.60
CA ARG A 162 16.90 11.26 -0.16
C ARG A 162 17.04 12.57 -0.95
N LYS A 163 18.18 13.25 -0.84
CA LYS A 163 18.61 14.24 -1.83
C LYS A 163 19.03 13.43 -3.05
N GLY A 164 18.54 13.77 -4.24
CA GLY A 164 18.98 13.11 -5.47
C GLY A 164 20.50 13.13 -5.54
N GLU A 165 21.13 11.96 -5.49
CA GLU A 165 22.51 11.83 -5.93
C GLU A 165 22.46 12.02 -7.45
N ASN A 166 22.93 13.19 -7.91
CA ASN A 166 23.32 13.39 -9.29
C ASN A 166 24.29 12.26 -9.67
N GLN A 167 23.82 11.27 -10.42
CA GLN A 167 24.69 10.39 -11.17
C GLN A 167 25.21 11.23 -12.35
N GLY A 168 26.42 11.75 -12.19
CA GLY A 168 27.20 12.35 -13.27
C GLY A 168 27.76 11.31 -14.22
#